data_AF-A0A2E0XC94-F1
#
_entry.id   AF-A0A2E0XC94-F1
#
_cell.length_a   1.000
_cell.length_b   1.000
_cell.length_c   1.000
_cell.angle_alpha   90.00
_cell.angle_beta   90.00
_cell.angle_gamma   90.00
#
_symmetry.space_group_name_H-M   'P 1'
#
loop_
_entity.id
_entity.type
_entity.pdbx_description
1 polymer ?
#
loop_
_entity_poly.entity_id
_entity_poly.type
_entity_poly.pdbx_seq_one_letter_code
_entity_poly.pdbx_strand_id
1 'polypeptide(L)'
;MTSFDSSDIRINGNAPTSVKGYANGPWQLDFKAITIGTVIIAWIDEHLITDQAFPPNQLAANSWFYTIQLDHKAGDVVINKFLASNQNGLLDEDEESNDWIELKNIGSKAVNLSGWSLSDDQQKPGK
;
A
#
# COMPACT_ATOMS: atom_id res chain seq x y z
N MET A 1 -19.17 -7.72 3.02
CA MET A 1 -18.01 -8.11 3.83
C MET A 1 -18.50 -8.29 5.26
N THR A 2 -18.18 -9.39 5.93
CA THR A 2 -18.28 -9.49 7.40
C THR A 2 -17.05 -8.87 8.06
N SER A 3 -17.23 -8.38 9.28
CA SER A 3 -16.52 -7.24 9.88
C SER A 3 -15.01 -7.40 10.00
N PHE A 4 -14.27 -6.64 9.19
CA PHE A 4 -12.91 -6.23 9.56
C PHE A 4 -12.94 -5.69 10.99
N ASP A 5 -12.18 -6.31 11.88
CA ASP A 5 -11.96 -5.87 13.26
C ASP A 5 -10.56 -5.23 13.38
N SER A 6 -10.43 -4.30 14.32
CA SER A 6 -9.13 -3.73 14.69
C SER A 6 -8.08 -4.80 15.05
N SER A 7 -8.54 -5.96 15.51
CA SER A 7 -7.72 -7.11 15.84
C SER A 7 -7.36 -7.99 14.64
N ASP A 8 -7.76 -7.68 13.41
CA ASP A 8 -7.42 -8.53 12.27
C ASP A 8 -6.00 -8.31 11.74
N ILE A 9 -5.50 -7.07 11.83
CA ILE A 9 -4.20 -6.70 11.29
C ILE A 9 -3.19 -6.40 12.42
N ARG A 10 -1.96 -6.83 12.22
CA ARG A 10 -0.84 -6.65 13.15
C ARG A 10 0.34 -6.02 12.45
N ILE A 11 1.01 -5.10 13.15
CA ILE A 11 2.35 -4.64 12.78
C ILE A 11 3.33 -5.12 13.86
N ASN A 12 4.32 -5.92 13.46
CA ASN A 12 5.27 -6.59 14.37
C ASN A 12 4.56 -7.32 15.53
N GLY A 13 3.43 -7.97 15.24
CA GLY A 13 2.61 -8.68 16.23
C GLY A 13 1.75 -7.79 17.15
N ASN A 14 1.79 -6.46 16.99
CA ASN A 14 1.00 -5.53 17.80
C ASN A 14 -0.26 -5.06 17.06
N ALA A 15 -1.35 -4.86 17.80
CA ALA A 15 -2.60 -4.32 17.29
C ALA A 15 -2.50 -2.81 16.98
N PRO A 16 -3.39 -2.25 16.14
CA PRO A 16 -3.52 -0.82 15.94
C PRO A 16 -3.84 -0.10 17.24
N THR A 17 -3.35 1.14 17.37
CA THR A 17 -3.69 2.06 18.47
C THR A 17 -5.00 2.80 18.25
N SER A 18 -5.44 2.93 16.99
CA SER A 18 -6.71 3.53 16.60
C SER A 18 -7.16 2.93 15.27
N VAL A 19 -8.48 2.75 15.15
CA VAL A 19 -9.15 2.34 13.91
C VAL A 19 -10.32 3.27 13.67
N LYS A 20 -10.35 3.88 12.49
CA LYS A 20 -11.41 4.78 12.03
C LYS A 20 -11.93 4.28 10.68
N GLY A 21 -13.22 4.47 10.43
CA GLY A 21 -13.91 3.97 9.25
C GLY A 21 -15.23 3.30 9.64
N TYR A 22 -16.06 2.96 8.65
CA TYR A 22 -17.34 2.30 8.89
C TYR A 22 -17.68 1.34 7.74
N ALA A 23 -18.44 0.28 8.05
CA ALA A 23 -18.92 -0.71 7.09
C ALA A 23 -17.81 -1.26 6.18
N ASN A 24 -17.81 -0.94 4.89
CA ASN A 24 -16.90 -1.48 3.89
C ASN A 24 -15.64 -0.61 3.67
N GLY A 25 -15.35 0.33 4.58
CA GLY A 25 -14.20 1.22 4.49
C GLY A 25 -14.45 2.51 3.70
N PRO A 26 -13.40 3.31 3.42
CA PRO A 26 -11.99 3.04 3.75
C PRO A 26 -11.74 3.05 5.25
N TRP A 27 -10.81 2.20 5.71
CA TRP A 27 -10.34 2.19 7.09
C TRP A 27 -9.01 2.93 7.20
N GLN A 28 -8.90 3.74 8.24
CA GLN A 28 -7.65 4.33 8.69
C GLN A 28 -7.22 3.63 9.97
N LEU A 29 -5.97 3.16 9.98
CA LEU A 29 -5.36 2.45 11.09
C LEU A 29 -4.12 3.21 11.54
N ASP A 30 -4.05 3.52 12.84
CA ASP A 30 -2.89 4.19 13.42
C ASP A 30 -2.09 3.18 14.27
N PHE A 31 -0.78 3.10 14.06
CA PHE A 31 0.12 2.25 14.83
C PHE A 31 1.18 3.07 15.55
N LYS A 32 1.79 2.49 16.59
CA LYS A 32 2.99 3.07 17.21
C LYS A 32 4.10 3.17 16.15
N ALA A 33 4.72 4.34 16.06
CA ALA A 33 5.82 4.57 15.15
C ALA A 33 6.97 3.57 15.39
N ILE A 34 7.48 3.00 14.30
CA ILE A 34 8.66 2.14 14.29
C ILE A 34 9.81 2.96 13.70
N THR A 35 10.93 3.04 14.41
CA THR A 35 12.01 3.97 14.06
C THR A 35 13.08 3.35 13.16
N ILE A 36 13.37 2.05 13.31
CA ILE A 36 14.37 1.33 12.53
C ILE A 36 14.08 -0.18 12.58
N GLY A 37 14.52 -0.91 11.54
CA GLY A 37 14.45 -2.37 11.50
C GLY A 37 13.31 -2.91 10.63
N THR A 38 13.12 -4.22 10.70
CA THR A 38 12.09 -4.90 9.91
C THR A 38 10.70 -4.66 10.50
N VAL A 39 9.77 -4.33 9.62
CA VAL A 39 8.35 -4.19 9.89
C VAL A 39 7.61 -5.28 9.16
N ILE A 40 6.97 -6.18 9.91
CA ILE A 40 6.11 -7.24 9.41
C ILE A 40 4.68 -6.77 9.56
N ILE A 41 3.94 -6.75 8.46
CA ILE A 41 2.50 -6.56 8.45
C ILE A 41 1.88 -7.93 8.21
N ALA A 42 1.01 -8.34 9.13
CA ALA A 42 0.39 -9.65 9.13
C ALA A 42 -1.11 -9.52 9.43
N TRP A 43 -1.88 -10.42 8.85
CA TRP A 43 -3.25 -10.70 9.28
C TRP A 43 -3.22 -11.83 10.32
N ILE A 44 -4.13 -11.83 11.30
CA ILE A 44 -4.28 -12.97 12.21
C ILE A 44 -4.92 -14.15 11.49
N ASP A 45 -4.57 -15.39 11.85
CA ASP A 45 -5.07 -16.59 11.17
C ASP A 45 -6.61 -16.72 11.20
N GLU A 46 -7.26 -16.18 12.24
CA GLU A 46 -8.71 -16.24 12.46
C GLU A 46 -9.42 -14.92 12.12
N HIS A 47 -8.97 -14.18 11.11
CA HIS A 47 -9.53 -12.86 10.76
C HIS A 47 -10.99 -12.90 10.25
N LEU A 48 -11.49 -14.06 9.79
CA LEU A 48 -12.87 -14.27 9.28
C LEU A 48 -13.36 -13.33 8.15
N ILE A 49 -12.50 -12.47 7.61
CA ILE A 49 -12.78 -11.64 6.44
C ILE A 49 -13.06 -12.52 5.22
N THR A 50 -14.29 -12.40 4.70
CA THR A 50 -14.73 -13.04 3.46
C THR A 50 -15.32 -12.02 2.49
N ASP A 51 -15.36 -12.39 1.21
CA ASP A 51 -16.16 -11.70 0.21
C ASP A 51 -17.68 -11.93 0.42
N GLN A 52 -18.49 -11.53 -0.56
CA GLN A 52 -19.95 -11.69 -0.54
C GLN A 52 -20.46 -12.84 -1.44
N ALA A 53 -19.57 -13.73 -1.91
CA ALA A 53 -19.98 -14.87 -2.72
C ALA A 53 -20.81 -15.88 -1.90
N PHE A 54 -21.47 -16.82 -2.59
CA PHE A 54 -22.18 -17.94 -1.95
C PHE A 54 -21.72 -19.28 -2.57
N PRO A 55 -20.90 -20.08 -1.85
CA PRO A 55 -20.35 -19.83 -0.52
C PRO A 55 -19.29 -18.69 -0.53
N PRO A 56 -19.08 -17.98 0.61
CA PRO A 56 -18.10 -16.90 0.68
C PRO A 56 -16.66 -17.39 0.50
N ASN A 57 -15.84 -16.62 -0.21
CA ASN A 57 -14.39 -16.86 -0.29
C ASN A 57 -13.69 -16.11 0.84
N GLN A 58 -12.84 -16.81 1.60
CA GLN A 58 -12.00 -16.20 2.63
C GLN A 58 -10.86 -15.40 1.98
N LEU A 59 -10.52 -14.24 2.56
CA LEU A 59 -9.35 -13.47 2.16
C LEU A 59 -8.08 -14.33 2.30
N ALA A 60 -7.34 -14.51 1.21
CA ALA A 60 -6.04 -15.17 1.22
C ALA A 60 -4.98 -14.20 1.78
N ALA A 61 -4.93 -14.13 3.10
CA ALA A 61 -4.15 -13.13 3.82
C ALA A 61 -2.67 -13.56 3.94
N ASN A 62 -1.81 -12.98 3.12
CA ASN A 62 -0.36 -13.16 3.24
C ASN A 62 0.25 -12.04 4.09
N SER A 63 1.27 -12.38 4.89
CA SER A 63 2.10 -11.37 5.54
C SER A 63 3.11 -10.79 4.56
N TRP A 64 3.45 -9.53 4.73
CA TRP A 64 4.54 -8.89 4.01
C TRP A 64 5.42 -8.10 4.98
N PHE A 65 6.62 -7.74 4.53
CA PHE A 65 7.55 -6.99 5.35
C PHE A 65 8.25 -5.89 4.55
N TYR A 66 8.70 -4.87 5.26
CA TYR A 66 9.61 -3.86 4.75
C TYR A 66 10.65 -3.52 5.82
N THR A 67 11.72 -2.82 5.46
CA THR A 67 12.75 -2.40 6.41
C THR A 67 12.81 -0.89 6.49
N ILE A 68 12.81 -0.36 7.70
CA ILE A 68 13.06 1.06 7.98
C ILE A 68 14.55 1.23 8.23
N GLN A 69 15.19 2.08 7.41
CA GLN A 69 16.58 2.49 7.54
C GLN A 69 16.62 4.03 7.58
N LEU A 70 17.12 4.60 8.67
CA LEU A 70 17.16 6.06 8.87
C LEU A 70 18.13 6.77 7.94
N ASP A 71 19.15 6.06 7.47
CA ASP A 71 20.20 6.52 6.58
C ASP A 71 19.93 6.20 5.11
N HIS A 72 18.79 5.57 4.79
CA HIS A 72 18.41 5.31 3.41
C HIS A 72 18.25 6.63 2.64
N LYS A 73 19.05 6.80 1.59
CA LYS A 73 18.89 7.87 0.63
C LYS A 73 18.11 7.33 -0.56
N ALA A 74 16.83 7.68 -0.62
CA ALA A 74 16.11 7.56 -1.88
C ALA A 74 16.85 8.37 -2.95
N GLY A 75 16.85 7.88 -4.19
CA GLY A 75 17.35 8.66 -5.32
C GLY A 75 16.54 9.96 -5.51
N ASP A 76 17.00 10.82 -6.42
CA ASP A 76 16.34 12.11 -6.66
C ASP A 76 14.90 11.96 -7.16
N VAL A 77 14.55 10.86 -7.81
CA VAL A 77 13.19 10.57 -8.29
C VAL A 77 12.55 9.49 -7.43
N VAL A 78 11.39 9.79 -6.86
CA VAL A 78 10.63 8.88 -6.00
C VAL A 78 9.21 8.68 -6.53
N ILE A 79 8.60 7.52 -6.23
CA ILE A 79 7.15 7.35 -6.35
C ILE A 79 6.52 8.11 -5.18
N ASN A 80 5.85 9.22 -5.47
CA ASN A 80 5.22 10.08 -4.46
C ASN A 80 3.79 9.65 -4.14
N LYS A 81 3.08 9.10 -5.14
CA LYS A 81 1.72 8.57 -4.98
C LYS A 81 1.50 7.39 -5.91
N PHE A 82 0.60 6.52 -5.49
CA PHE A 82 0.12 5.36 -6.23
C PHE A 82 -1.41 5.31 -6.04
N LEU A 83 -2.17 5.43 -7.13
CA LEU A 83 -3.62 5.34 -7.11
C LEU A 83 -4.06 4.20 -8.04
N ALA A 84 -4.35 3.05 -7.43
CA ALA A 84 -5.02 1.93 -8.08
C ALA A 84 -6.49 1.90 -7.64
N SER A 85 -7.41 1.80 -8.59
CA SER A 85 -8.85 2.07 -8.42
C SER A 85 -9.17 3.54 -8.16
N ASN A 86 -8.87 4.37 -9.16
CA ASN A 86 -9.27 5.77 -9.18
C ASN A 86 -10.80 5.90 -9.30
N GLN A 87 -11.50 6.19 -8.20
CA GLN A 87 -12.97 6.33 -8.21
C GLN A 87 -13.43 7.79 -8.29
N ASN A 88 -12.71 8.69 -7.61
CA ASN A 88 -13.08 10.11 -7.45
C ASN A 88 -11.87 11.06 -7.60
N GLY A 89 -10.79 10.58 -8.22
CA GLY A 89 -9.54 11.33 -8.40
C GLY A 89 -9.49 12.10 -9.72
N LEU A 90 -8.28 12.30 -10.23
CA LEU A 90 -8.05 12.98 -11.51
C LEU A 90 -8.58 12.13 -12.66
N LEU A 91 -9.23 12.77 -13.63
CA LEU A 91 -9.58 12.17 -14.91
C LEU A 91 -8.49 12.50 -15.93
N ASP A 92 -8.31 11.63 -16.92
CA ASP A 92 -7.45 11.92 -18.08
C ASP A 92 -8.16 12.79 -19.13
N GLU A 93 -7.53 12.98 -20.28
CA GLU A 93 -8.05 13.80 -21.38
C GLU A 93 -9.35 13.28 -22.01
N ASP A 94 -9.67 12.00 -21.81
CA ASP A 94 -10.85 11.33 -22.33
C ASP A 94 -11.96 11.22 -21.25
N GLU A 95 -11.79 11.92 -20.12
CA GLU A 95 -12.67 11.90 -18.96
C GLU A 95 -12.73 10.53 -18.24
N GLU A 96 -11.69 9.70 -18.40
CA GLU A 96 -11.60 8.38 -17.78
C GLU A 96 -10.86 8.41 -16.45
N SER A 97 -11.32 7.60 -15.50
CA SER A 97 -10.72 7.47 -14.17
C SER A 97 -9.65 6.36 -14.17
N ASN A 98 -8.60 6.55 -14.96
CA ASN A 98 -7.51 5.60 -15.07
C ASN A 98 -6.63 5.56 -13.81
N ASP A 99 -6.01 4.40 -13.58
CA ASP A 99 -5.01 4.20 -12.53
C ASP A 99 -3.73 4.96 -12.87
N TRP A 100 -3.05 5.51 -11.87
CA TRP A 100 -1.84 6.29 -12.11
C TRP A 100 -0.84 6.23 -10.95
N ILE A 101 0.41 6.54 -11.31
CA ILE A 101 1.49 6.79 -10.36
C ILE A 101 2.04 8.19 -10.57
N GLU A 102 2.43 8.86 -9.49
CA GLU A 102 3.08 10.17 -9.55
C GLU A 102 4.54 10.00 -9.17
N LEU A 103 5.42 10.36 -10.11
CA LEU A 103 6.84 10.50 -9.83
C LEU A 103 7.13 11.93 -9.39
N LYS A 104 7.97 12.08 -8.37
CA LYS A 104 8.43 13.37 -7.88
C LYS A 104 9.94 13.41 -7.88
N ASN A 105 10.49 14.43 -8.53
CA ASN A 105 11.89 14.80 -8.35
C ASN A 105 12.02 15.62 -7.06
N ILE A 106 12.66 15.03 -6.05
CA ILE A 106 12.97 15.65 -4.76
C ILE A 106 14.38 16.26 -4.72
N GLY A 107 15.16 16.08 -5.79
CA GLY A 107 16.49 16.68 -5.96
C GLY A 107 16.43 18.15 -6.37
N SER A 108 17.60 18.78 -6.42
CA SER A 108 17.75 20.21 -6.79
C SER A 108 18.04 20.43 -8.28
N LYS A 109 18.16 19.36 -9.07
CA LYS A 109 18.51 19.38 -10.50
C LYS A 109 17.48 18.63 -11.32
N ALA A 110 17.35 18.98 -12.60
CA ALA A 110 16.55 18.22 -13.54
C ALA A 110 17.13 16.80 -13.72
N VAL A 111 16.25 15.80 -13.80
CA VAL A 111 16.61 14.39 -14.03
C VAL A 111 16.06 13.97 -15.39
N ASN A 112 16.90 13.35 -16.21
CA ASN A 112 16.48 12.76 -17.48
C ASN A 112 15.97 11.33 -17.23
N LEU A 113 14.69 11.08 -17.54
CA LEU A 113 14.05 9.77 -17.39
C LEU A 113 14.18 8.88 -18.64
N SER A 114 14.86 9.33 -19.69
CA SER A 114 15.05 8.52 -20.90
C SER A 114 15.71 7.18 -20.57
N GLY A 115 15.07 6.10 -21.03
CA GLY A 115 15.51 4.72 -20.78
C GLY A 115 15.12 4.16 -19.41
N TRP A 116 14.37 4.91 -18.58
CA TRP A 116 13.80 4.38 -17.35
C TRP A 116 12.57 3.52 -17.64
N SER A 117 12.29 2.61 -16.72
CA SER A 117 11.15 1.70 -16.77
C SER A 117 10.59 1.47 -15.35
N LEU A 118 9.34 1.03 -15.27
CA LEU A 118 8.69 0.61 -14.04
C LEU A 118 8.40 -0.88 -14.13
N SER A 119 8.71 -1.64 -13.08
CA SER A 119 8.46 -3.07 -13.04
C SER A 119 8.09 -3.52 -11.65
N ASP A 120 7.19 -4.49 -11.58
CA ASP A 120 6.80 -5.24 -10.39
C ASP A 120 7.69 -6.48 -10.16
N ASP A 121 8.60 -6.76 -11.11
CA ASP A 121 9.48 -7.91 -11.11
C ASP A 121 10.93 -7.44 -10.97
N GLN A 122 11.49 -7.68 -9.78
CA GLN A 122 12.86 -7.32 -9.45
C GLN A 122 13.88 -7.95 -10.42
N GLN A 123 13.56 -9.09 -11.04
CA GLN A 123 14.45 -9.76 -11.98
C GLN A 123 14.31 -9.23 -13.42
N LYS A 124 13.28 -8.42 -13.69
CA LYS A 124 12.97 -7.90 -15.02
C LYS A 124 12.59 -6.41 -14.95
N PRO A 125 13.54 -5.53 -14.63
CA PRO A 125 13.27 -4.11 -14.37
C PRO A 125 12.77 -3.32 -15.59
N GLY A 126 12.96 -3.81 -16.82
CA GLY A 126 12.59 -3.14 -18.08
C GLY A 126 11.62 -3.92 -18.95
N LYS A 127 10.64 -4.62 -18.34
CA LYS A 127 9.51 -5.17 -19.10
C LYS A 127 8.73 -4.09 -19.83
#